data_AF-A0A5J5WK52-F1
#
_entry.id   AF-A0A5J5WK52-F1
#
_cell.length_a   1.000
_cell.length_b   1.000
_cell.length_c   1.000
_cell.angle_alpha   90.00
_cell.angle_beta   90.00
_cell.angle_gamma   90.00
#
_symmetry.space_group_name_H-M   'P 1'
#
loop_
_entity.id
_entity.type
_entity.pdbx_description
1 polymer ?
#
loop_
_entity_poly.entity_id
_entity_poly.type
_entity_poly.pdbx_seq_one_letter_code
_entity_poly.pdbx_strand_id
1 'polypeptide(L)'
;MELLEKDHAKEVAELEAKVRNKRCKTEKLDDLEGPQGSTSQGLMEEKLDVGNNGTLQDLRLGNDEIVRLRGTDMKNLLRHKKLYLVLDLDHTLLNSTQINHLTAEEEYLKSQSDSLQDVSKGSLFMLEFMHMMTKLRPFVRTFLKEASEIFEMYIYTMGDRPYALEMAKLLDPEKEYFNGRVISRDDGTQKHQKGLDVVLGQESAAVILDDTENAWPNQKDNLILMERYHFFASSCRQFGFDCKSLSQLKSDESEPDGALASILKILRRIHHFFFYELDSDLARRDVRQALKTVRAEALKDCKIVFSGVFPMKFQPENHHLWIMAEQLGGTCSTETDSSVTHVVSMDAGTQKSRWAVKENEFLVHPRWIEATNFFWQKQPEENFPVSQTKNQSPLIH
;
A
#
# COMPACT_ATOMS: atom_id res chain seq x y z
N MET A 1 -31.97 -16.22 0.02
CA MET A 1 -30.54 -16.22 -0.34
C MET A 1 -30.08 -14.81 -0.69
N GLU A 2 -30.74 -14.08 -1.59
CA GLU A 2 -30.37 -12.67 -1.93
C GLU A 2 -30.34 -11.69 -0.74
N LEU A 3 -31.20 -11.84 0.28
CA LEU A 3 -31.18 -10.98 1.47
C LEU A 3 -29.97 -11.27 2.40
N LEU A 4 -29.56 -12.54 2.49
CA LEU A 4 -28.39 -12.96 3.29
C LEU A 4 -27.08 -12.57 2.59
N GLU A 5 -27.02 -12.63 1.26
CA GLU A 5 -25.87 -12.16 0.48
C GLU A 5 -25.68 -10.64 0.58
N LYS A 6 -26.77 -9.86 0.63
CA LYS A 6 -26.71 -8.40 0.81
C LYS A 6 -26.25 -7.97 2.20
N ASP A 7 -26.70 -8.66 3.25
CA ASP A 7 -26.24 -8.39 4.62
C ASP A 7 -24.76 -8.79 4.80
N HIS A 8 -24.33 -9.88 4.14
CA HIS A 8 -22.95 -10.34 4.16
C HIS A 8 -21.97 -9.41 3.43
N ALA A 9 -22.33 -8.93 2.23
CA ALA A 9 -21.54 -7.94 1.49
C ALA A 9 -21.40 -6.62 2.27
N LYS A 10 -22.42 -6.26 3.06
CA LYS A 10 -22.39 -5.08 3.93
C LYS A 10 -21.42 -5.25 5.11
N GLU A 11 -21.32 -6.43 5.71
CA GLU A 11 -20.36 -6.71 6.79
C GLU A 11 -18.90 -6.72 6.28
N VAL A 12 -18.66 -7.26 5.09
CA VAL A 12 -17.34 -7.20 4.42
C VAL A 12 -16.99 -5.75 4.09
N ALA A 13 -17.92 -4.99 3.50
CA ALA A 13 -17.73 -3.58 3.24
C ALA A 13 -17.54 -2.76 4.53
N GLU A 14 -18.13 -3.17 5.66
CA GLU A 14 -17.93 -2.57 6.97
C GLU A 14 -16.57 -2.93 7.58
N LEU A 15 -16.06 -4.13 7.38
CA LEU A 15 -14.68 -4.51 7.72
C LEU A 15 -13.70 -3.68 6.91
N GLU A 16 -13.83 -3.68 5.58
CA GLU A 16 -13.05 -2.82 4.68
C GLU A 16 -13.21 -1.36 5.10
N ALA A 17 -14.40 -0.89 5.48
CA ALA A 17 -14.61 0.47 5.96
C ALA A 17 -13.89 0.74 7.30
N LYS A 18 -13.93 -0.18 8.26
CA LYS A 18 -13.28 -0.04 9.57
C LYS A 18 -11.76 -0.15 9.48
N VAL A 19 -11.24 -1.04 8.63
CA VAL A 19 -9.81 -1.08 8.23
C VAL A 19 -9.44 0.27 7.60
N ARG A 20 -10.27 0.77 6.66
CA ARG A 20 -10.13 2.11 6.06
C ARG A 20 -10.09 3.23 7.11
N ASN A 21 -10.88 3.24 8.20
CA ASN A 21 -10.90 4.37 9.16
C ASN A 21 -10.29 4.20 10.56
N LYS A 22 -9.70 3.05 10.90
CA LYS A 22 -8.75 3.00 12.03
C LYS A 22 -7.35 3.47 11.60
N ARG A 23 -6.97 3.24 10.34
CA ARG A 23 -5.67 3.69 9.77
C ARG A 23 -5.52 5.22 9.75
N CYS A 24 -6.55 5.96 9.34
CA CYS A 24 -6.58 7.43 9.39
C CYS A 24 -6.53 8.02 10.82
N LYS A 25 -6.71 7.20 11.87
CA LYS A 25 -6.58 7.64 13.27
C LYS A 25 -5.17 7.40 13.83
N THR A 26 -4.50 6.33 13.42
CA THR A 26 -3.11 6.02 13.83
C THR A 26 -2.11 7.01 13.25
N GLU A 27 -2.31 7.51 12.02
CA GLU A 27 -1.49 8.60 11.46
C GLU A 27 -1.60 9.92 12.25
N LYS A 28 -2.65 10.11 13.07
CA LYS A 28 -2.80 11.30 13.94
C LYS A 28 -2.00 11.25 15.24
N LEU A 29 -1.51 10.07 15.64
CA LEU A 29 -0.84 9.89 16.94
C LEU A 29 0.69 9.82 16.81
N ASP A 30 1.21 9.40 15.65
CA ASP A 30 2.66 9.24 15.45
C ASP A 30 3.39 10.56 15.11
N ASP A 31 2.66 11.66 14.84
CA ASP A 31 3.22 13.00 14.56
C ASP A 31 3.43 13.88 15.81
N LEU A 32 3.13 13.37 17.01
CA LEU A 32 3.23 14.13 18.27
C LEU A 32 3.89 13.33 19.39
N GLU A 33 5.13 12.86 19.20
CA GLU A 33 6.09 12.66 20.31
C GLU A 33 7.49 12.32 19.77
N GLY A 34 8.31 13.34 19.51
CA GLY A 34 9.75 13.18 19.35
C GLY A 34 10.44 13.28 20.71
N PRO A 35 11.20 12.26 21.17
CA PRO A 35 11.98 12.42 22.39
C PRO A 35 13.17 13.35 22.13
N GLN A 36 13.21 14.47 22.84
CA GLN A 36 14.40 15.30 22.98
C GLN A 36 15.46 14.49 23.76
N GLY A 37 16.55 14.13 23.08
CA GLY A 37 17.71 13.49 23.67
C GLY A 37 18.98 14.21 23.25
N SER A 38 19.46 15.10 24.10
CA SER A 38 20.80 15.69 24.03
C SER A 38 21.86 14.60 24.15
N THR A 39 22.87 14.57 23.27
CA THR A 39 24.16 13.98 23.65
C THR A 39 25.33 14.64 22.92
N SER A 40 26.27 15.05 23.76
CA SER A 40 27.54 15.71 23.51
C SER A 40 28.51 14.88 22.68
N GLN A 41 29.29 15.59 21.86
CA GLN A 41 30.46 15.12 21.13
C GLN A 41 31.45 14.38 22.04
N GLY A 42 31.95 13.25 21.56
CA GLY A 42 33.08 12.53 22.12
C GLY A 42 33.69 11.61 21.06
N LEU A 43 34.71 12.10 20.35
CA LEU A 43 35.57 11.32 19.47
C LEU A 43 36.40 10.37 20.33
N MET A 44 36.22 9.06 20.16
CA MET A 44 37.23 8.07 20.49
C MET A 44 37.31 7.07 19.33
N GLU A 45 38.35 7.25 18.52
CA GLU A 45 38.83 6.22 17.59
C GLU A 45 39.37 5.05 18.41
N GLU A 46 38.65 3.94 18.44
CA GLU A 46 39.19 2.68 18.92
C GLU A 46 39.62 1.84 17.70
N LYS A 47 40.95 1.72 17.54
CA LYS A 47 41.59 0.91 16.51
C LYS A 47 41.28 -0.56 16.76
N LEU A 48 40.50 -1.18 15.89
CA LEU A 48 40.45 -2.63 15.73
C LEU A 48 41.43 -3.05 14.63
N ASP A 49 42.51 -3.67 15.07
CA ASP A 49 43.51 -4.35 14.25
C ASP A 49 42.92 -5.64 13.70
N VAL A 50 42.60 -5.67 12.41
CA VAL A 50 42.26 -6.90 11.68
C VAL A 50 43.06 -6.93 10.40
N GLY A 51 44.12 -7.74 10.41
CA GLY A 51 44.84 -8.10 9.20
C GLY A 51 43.93 -8.89 8.25
N ASN A 52 43.59 -8.27 7.12
CA ASN A 52 43.39 -8.99 5.86
C ASN A 52 43.51 -8.01 4.69
N ASN A 53 44.49 -8.24 3.81
CA ASN A 53 44.75 -7.47 2.59
C ASN A 53 43.68 -7.76 1.51
N GLY A 54 42.43 -7.35 1.72
CA GLY A 54 41.44 -7.12 0.67
C GLY A 54 41.42 -5.64 0.38
N THR A 55 42.02 -5.22 -0.73
CA THR A 55 42.37 -3.81 -0.93
C THR A 55 41.12 -2.98 -1.21
N LEU A 56 41.09 -1.71 -0.75
CA LEU A 56 40.03 -0.73 -1.04
C LEU A 56 39.69 -0.61 -2.55
N GLN A 57 40.61 -1.05 -3.40
CA GLN A 57 40.51 -1.14 -4.86
C GLN A 57 39.60 -2.29 -5.31
N ASP A 58 39.60 -3.43 -4.63
CA ASP A 58 38.70 -4.57 -4.91
C ASP A 58 37.24 -4.24 -4.58
N LEU A 59 36.99 -3.46 -3.51
CA LEU A 59 35.66 -2.94 -3.17
C LEU A 59 35.16 -1.92 -4.21
N ARG A 60 36.05 -1.05 -4.70
CA ARG A 60 35.72 -0.10 -5.78
C ARG A 60 35.44 -0.80 -7.10
N LEU A 61 36.25 -1.79 -7.47
CA LEU A 61 36.04 -2.62 -8.66
C LEU A 61 34.74 -3.43 -8.56
N GLY A 62 34.40 -3.94 -7.37
CA GLY A 62 33.11 -4.58 -7.10
C GLY A 62 31.93 -3.62 -7.27
N ASN A 63 32.04 -2.39 -6.77
CA ASN A 63 31.01 -1.36 -6.95
C ASN A 63 30.86 -0.93 -8.41
N ASP A 64 31.95 -0.72 -9.13
CA ASP A 64 31.93 -0.33 -10.54
C ASP A 64 31.31 -1.44 -11.41
N GLU A 65 31.62 -2.71 -11.10
CA GLU A 65 31.02 -3.85 -11.78
C GLU A 65 29.53 -4.00 -11.46
N ILE A 66 29.11 -3.80 -10.21
CA ILE A 66 27.69 -3.78 -9.83
C ILE A 66 26.96 -2.66 -10.60
N VAL A 67 27.53 -1.46 -10.67
CA VAL A 67 26.94 -0.34 -11.43
C VAL A 67 26.82 -0.69 -12.91
N ARG A 68 27.84 -1.34 -13.48
CA ARG A 68 27.83 -1.79 -14.89
C ARG A 68 26.78 -2.87 -15.14
N LEU A 69 26.64 -3.84 -14.24
CA LEU A 69 25.63 -4.89 -14.31
C LEU A 69 24.23 -4.29 -14.22
N ARG A 70 23.95 -3.44 -13.22
CA ARG A 70 22.68 -2.70 -13.09
C ARG A 70 22.34 -1.92 -14.35
N GLY A 71 23.31 -1.23 -14.94
CA GLY A 71 23.12 -0.45 -16.17
C GLY A 71 22.81 -1.33 -17.40
N THR A 72 23.42 -2.52 -17.49
CA THR A 72 23.21 -3.44 -18.61
C THR A 72 21.87 -4.15 -18.48
N ASP A 73 21.54 -4.63 -17.28
CA ASP A 73 20.28 -5.30 -16.97
C ASP A 73 19.10 -4.35 -17.18
N MET A 74 19.21 -3.10 -16.73
CA MET A 74 18.16 -2.11 -16.97
C MET A 74 17.95 -1.82 -18.46
N LYS A 75 19.02 -1.67 -19.25
CA LYS A 75 18.87 -1.47 -20.71
C LYS A 75 18.18 -2.64 -21.38
N ASN A 76 18.53 -3.87 -20.98
CA ASN A 76 17.86 -5.07 -21.49
C ASN A 76 16.40 -5.13 -21.06
N LEU A 77 16.08 -4.82 -19.80
CA LEU A 77 14.71 -4.77 -19.27
C LEU A 77 13.85 -3.77 -20.05
N LEU A 78 14.32 -2.53 -20.22
CA LEU A 78 13.62 -1.48 -20.93
C LEU A 78 13.43 -1.82 -22.42
N ARG A 79 14.39 -2.51 -23.05
CA ARG A 79 14.27 -2.99 -24.44
C ARG A 79 13.11 -3.98 -24.60
N HIS A 80 12.86 -4.82 -23.60
CA HIS A 80 11.71 -5.72 -23.57
C HIS A 80 10.44 -5.03 -23.06
N LYS A 81 10.46 -3.71 -22.90
CA LYS A 81 9.38 -2.90 -22.33
C LYS A 81 8.92 -3.44 -20.97
N LYS A 82 9.87 -3.74 -20.08
CA LYS A 82 9.57 -4.11 -18.69
C LYS A 82 10.11 -3.09 -17.70
N LEU A 83 9.49 -3.06 -16.52
CA LEU A 83 9.96 -2.36 -15.33
C LEU A 83 10.23 -3.39 -14.22
N TYR A 84 10.83 -2.97 -13.11
CA TYR A 84 10.93 -3.81 -11.92
C TYR A 84 9.71 -3.63 -11.03
N LEU A 85 9.19 -4.72 -10.49
CA LEU A 85 8.13 -4.70 -9.48
C LEU A 85 8.60 -5.44 -8.23
N VAL A 86 8.73 -4.71 -7.13
CA VAL A 86 9.10 -5.25 -5.83
C VAL A 86 7.82 -5.48 -5.03
N LEU A 87 7.59 -6.73 -4.65
CA LEU A 87 6.37 -7.19 -3.98
C LEU A 87 6.69 -7.59 -2.55
N ASP A 88 5.99 -6.98 -1.60
CA ASP A 88 5.90 -7.52 -0.25
C ASP A 88 5.02 -8.80 -0.18
N LEU A 89 5.12 -9.56 0.90
CA LEU A 89 4.34 -10.78 1.10
C LEU A 89 3.17 -10.56 2.07
N ASP A 90 3.48 -10.33 3.34
CA ASP A 90 2.54 -10.35 4.45
C ASP A 90 1.59 -9.15 4.40
N HIS A 91 0.29 -9.42 4.38
CA HIS A 91 -0.77 -8.44 4.18
C HIS A 91 -0.79 -7.77 2.79
N THR A 92 0.16 -8.11 1.92
CA THR A 92 0.23 -7.62 0.53
C THR A 92 -0.32 -8.68 -0.43
N LEU A 93 0.38 -9.80 -0.60
CA LEU A 93 0.01 -10.91 -1.49
C LEU A 93 -0.65 -12.09 -0.76
N LEU A 94 -0.44 -12.19 0.55
CA LEU A 94 -0.91 -13.28 1.38
C LEU A 94 -1.08 -12.82 2.83
N ASN A 95 -1.73 -13.63 3.65
CA ASN A 95 -1.76 -13.44 5.09
C ASN A 95 -1.47 -14.78 5.76
N SER A 96 -0.65 -14.77 6.80
CA SER A 96 -0.25 -15.97 7.55
C SER A 96 -0.55 -15.84 9.04
N THR A 97 -0.78 -16.97 9.69
CA THR A 97 -0.96 -17.05 11.15
C THR A 97 -0.34 -18.32 11.71
N GLN A 98 0.17 -18.26 12.94
CA GLN A 98 0.54 -19.49 13.66
C GLN A 98 -0.74 -20.30 13.98
N ILE A 99 -0.63 -21.64 13.93
CA ILE A 99 -1.77 -22.54 14.16
C ILE A 99 -2.35 -22.37 15.58
N ASN A 100 -1.50 -22.08 16.57
CA ASN A 100 -1.91 -21.83 17.96
C ASN A 100 -2.62 -20.47 18.18
N HIS A 101 -2.60 -19.57 17.20
CA HIS A 101 -3.27 -18.26 17.25
C HIS A 101 -4.67 -18.27 16.62
N LEU A 102 -5.09 -19.39 16.03
CA LEU A 102 -6.43 -19.56 15.50
C LEU A 102 -7.46 -19.49 16.64
N THR A 103 -8.53 -18.76 16.39
CA THR A 103 -9.67 -18.70 17.32
C THR A 103 -10.57 -19.93 17.17
N ALA A 104 -11.44 -20.17 18.16
CA ALA A 104 -12.46 -21.23 18.06
C ALA A 104 -13.37 -21.06 16.82
N GLU A 105 -13.63 -19.82 16.41
CA GLU A 105 -14.41 -19.50 15.21
C GLU A 105 -13.66 -19.83 13.91
N GLU A 106 -12.34 -20.01 13.95
CA GLU A 106 -11.49 -20.27 12.78
C GLU A 106 -11.03 -21.74 12.69
N GLU A 107 -11.40 -22.60 13.65
CA GLU A 107 -10.98 -24.01 13.63
C GLU A 107 -11.44 -24.77 12.38
N TYR A 108 -12.55 -24.33 11.76
CA TYR A 108 -13.06 -24.89 10.52
C TYR A 108 -12.03 -24.83 9.37
N LEU A 109 -11.12 -23.85 9.39
CA LEU A 109 -10.10 -23.65 8.35
C LEU A 109 -9.15 -24.85 8.25
N LYS A 110 -8.87 -25.55 9.35
CA LYS A 110 -8.02 -26.74 9.34
C LYS A 110 -8.58 -27.81 8.40
N SER A 111 -9.90 -28.00 8.41
CA SER A 111 -10.60 -28.96 7.57
C SER A 111 -10.77 -28.52 6.11
N GLN A 112 -10.55 -27.23 5.83
CA GLN A 112 -10.69 -26.64 4.49
C GLN A 112 -9.34 -26.31 3.84
N SER A 113 -8.23 -26.73 4.45
CA SER A 113 -6.91 -26.49 3.87
C SER A 113 -6.73 -27.28 2.57
N ASP A 114 -6.18 -26.60 1.57
CA ASP A 114 -5.85 -27.16 0.28
C ASP A 114 -4.61 -28.07 0.37
N SER A 115 -4.56 -29.06 -0.52
CA SER A 115 -3.45 -30.01 -0.58
C SER A 115 -2.14 -29.33 -0.96
N LEU A 116 -1.07 -29.63 -0.23
CA LEU A 116 0.29 -29.21 -0.59
C LEU A 116 0.88 -30.02 -1.77
N GLN A 117 0.21 -31.10 -2.21
CA GLN A 117 0.65 -31.87 -3.39
C GLN A 117 0.33 -31.15 -4.71
N ASP A 118 -0.75 -30.39 -4.75
CA ASP A 118 -1.13 -29.55 -5.88
C ASP A 118 -1.52 -28.16 -5.37
N VAL A 119 -0.51 -27.30 -5.22
CA VAL A 119 -0.72 -25.93 -4.76
C VAL A 119 -1.33 -25.05 -5.85
N SER A 120 -1.34 -25.45 -7.12
CA SER A 120 -1.67 -24.58 -8.26
C SER A 120 -3.10 -24.02 -8.22
N LYS A 121 -4.02 -24.74 -7.57
CA LYS A 121 -5.44 -24.37 -7.45
C LYS A 121 -5.85 -23.96 -6.03
N GLY A 122 -4.98 -24.20 -5.04
CA GLY A 122 -5.25 -23.87 -3.66
C GLY A 122 -4.99 -22.40 -3.35
N SER A 123 -5.64 -21.91 -2.29
CA SER A 123 -5.40 -20.60 -1.70
C SER A 123 -5.18 -20.65 -0.19
N LEU A 124 -5.62 -21.69 0.52
CA LEU A 124 -5.46 -21.82 1.97
C LEU A 124 -4.63 -23.04 2.30
N PHE A 125 -3.45 -22.86 2.87
CA PHE A 125 -2.49 -23.93 3.11
C PHE A 125 -2.14 -24.05 4.59
N MET A 126 -2.11 -25.28 5.10
CA MET A 126 -1.59 -25.60 6.43
C MET A 126 -0.16 -26.13 6.29
N LEU A 127 0.82 -25.36 6.76
CA LEU A 127 2.24 -25.68 6.72
C LEU A 127 2.66 -26.25 8.09
N GLU A 128 2.42 -27.54 8.30
CA GLU A 128 2.65 -28.20 9.58
C GLU A 128 4.10 -28.06 10.08
N PHE A 129 5.07 -28.16 9.17
CA PHE A 129 6.51 -28.05 9.47
C PHE A 129 6.93 -26.64 9.95
N MET A 130 6.11 -25.62 9.68
CA MET A 130 6.31 -24.25 10.16
C MET A 130 5.31 -23.88 11.27
N HIS A 131 4.44 -24.81 11.67
CA HIS A 131 3.35 -24.58 12.61
C HIS A 131 2.46 -23.37 12.24
N MET A 132 2.19 -23.16 10.95
CA MET A 132 1.43 -22.01 10.47
C MET A 132 0.40 -22.37 9.39
N MET A 133 -0.56 -21.47 9.20
CA MET A 133 -1.45 -21.45 8.05
C MET A 133 -1.20 -20.19 7.24
N THR A 134 -1.30 -20.32 5.91
CA THR A 134 -1.14 -19.21 4.97
C THR A 134 -2.33 -19.18 4.04
N LYS A 135 -2.95 -18.01 3.91
CA LYS A 135 -3.98 -17.71 2.93
C LYS A 135 -3.38 -16.80 1.86
N LEU A 136 -3.39 -17.24 0.60
CA LEU A 136 -3.10 -16.41 -0.55
C LEU A 136 -4.23 -15.42 -0.80
N ARG A 137 -3.89 -14.17 -1.07
CA ARG A 137 -4.89 -13.14 -1.36
C ARG A 137 -5.63 -13.46 -2.66
N PRO A 138 -6.96 -13.25 -2.74
CA PRO A 138 -7.72 -13.45 -3.96
C PRO A 138 -7.07 -12.75 -5.17
N PHE A 139 -7.20 -13.36 -6.34
CA PHE A 139 -6.62 -12.88 -7.60
C PHE A 139 -5.07 -12.94 -7.72
N VAL A 140 -4.32 -13.36 -6.70
CA VAL A 140 -2.83 -13.30 -6.72
C VAL A 140 -2.18 -14.04 -7.89
N ARG A 141 -2.71 -15.20 -8.31
CA ARG A 141 -2.11 -15.98 -9.41
C ARG A 141 -2.27 -15.26 -10.75
N THR A 142 -3.46 -14.75 -11.02
CA THR A 142 -3.75 -13.95 -12.21
C THR A 142 -2.94 -12.66 -12.19
N PHE A 143 -2.86 -11.99 -11.03
CA PHE A 143 -2.02 -10.83 -10.82
C PHE A 143 -0.56 -11.09 -11.20
N LEU A 144 0.07 -12.15 -10.64
CA LEU A 144 1.47 -12.47 -10.93
C LEU A 144 1.69 -12.81 -12.40
N LYS A 145 0.79 -13.60 -12.99
CA LYS A 145 0.85 -13.94 -14.41
C LYS A 145 0.82 -12.69 -15.29
N GLU A 146 -0.19 -11.84 -15.13
CA GLU A 146 -0.37 -10.64 -15.96
C GLU A 146 0.69 -9.57 -15.68
N ALA A 147 1.10 -9.40 -14.42
CA ALA A 147 2.19 -8.50 -14.07
C ALA A 147 3.53 -8.94 -14.67
N SER A 148 3.79 -10.25 -14.75
CA SER A 148 5.04 -10.78 -15.32
C SER A 148 5.25 -10.42 -16.81
N GLU A 149 4.17 -10.10 -17.54
CA GLU A 149 4.26 -9.68 -18.94
C GLU A 149 4.92 -8.30 -19.10
N ILE A 150 4.76 -7.43 -18.10
CA ILE A 150 5.20 -6.02 -18.13
C ILE A 150 6.20 -5.67 -17.01
N PHE A 151 6.43 -6.57 -16.06
CA PHE A 151 7.40 -6.42 -14.99
C PHE A 151 8.34 -7.61 -14.85
N GLU A 152 9.56 -7.36 -14.40
CA GLU A 152 10.40 -8.35 -13.75
C GLU A 152 10.25 -8.22 -12.23
N MET A 153 9.83 -9.32 -11.58
CA MET A 153 9.31 -9.26 -10.22
C MET A 153 10.32 -9.77 -9.18
N TYR A 154 10.32 -9.11 -8.03
CA TYR A 154 11.08 -9.45 -6.83
C TYR A 154 10.12 -9.67 -5.67
N ILE A 155 10.40 -10.65 -4.82
CA ILE A 155 9.84 -10.70 -3.46
C ILE A 155 10.79 -9.94 -2.54
N TYR A 156 10.25 -9.05 -1.70
CA TYR A 156 10.98 -8.43 -0.61
C TYR A 156 10.12 -8.39 0.65
N THR A 157 10.37 -9.31 1.58
CA THR A 157 9.63 -9.44 2.85
C THR A 157 10.52 -9.16 4.07
N MET A 158 9.88 -8.75 5.17
CA MET A 158 10.50 -8.69 6.51
C MET A 158 10.45 -10.04 7.27
N GLY A 159 9.93 -11.09 6.64
CA GLY A 159 10.07 -12.47 7.12
C GLY A 159 11.51 -12.99 6.97
N ASP A 160 11.82 -14.07 7.69
CA ASP A 160 13.12 -14.73 7.54
C ASP A 160 13.24 -15.49 6.21
N ARG A 161 14.47 -15.88 5.86
CA ARG A 161 14.74 -16.54 4.57
C ARG A 161 13.98 -17.86 4.38
N PRO A 162 13.92 -18.79 5.37
CA PRO A 162 13.12 -20.00 5.23
C PRO A 162 11.65 -19.70 4.92
N TYR A 163 11.04 -18.76 5.64
CA TYR A 163 9.66 -18.35 5.38
C TYR A 163 9.47 -17.78 3.98
N ALA A 164 10.32 -16.84 3.56
CA ALA A 164 10.23 -16.22 2.25
C ALA A 164 10.29 -17.24 1.10
N LEU A 165 11.17 -18.25 1.23
CA LEU A 165 11.31 -19.31 0.23
C LEU A 165 10.10 -20.23 0.19
N GLU A 166 9.49 -20.56 1.33
CA GLU A 166 8.27 -21.38 1.35
C GLU A 166 7.06 -20.63 0.76
N MET A 167 6.88 -19.35 1.11
CA MET A 167 5.83 -18.52 0.51
C MET A 167 6.01 -18.37 -1.00
N ALA A 168 7.25 -18.20 -1.46
CA ALA A 168 7.56 -18.15 -2.89
C ALA A 168 7.15 -19.44 -3.61
N LYS A 169 7.30 -20.62 -3.01
CA LYS A 169 6.83 -21.89 -3.60
C LYS A 169 5.31 -21.97 -3.71
N LEU A 170 4.56 -21.40 -2.78
CA LEU A 170 3.10 -21.36 -2.84
C LEU A 170 2.60 -20.43 -3.96
N LEU A 171 3.28 -19.29 -4.14
CA LEU A 171 2.96 -18.27 -5.14
C LEU A 171 3.42 -18.67 -6.56
N ASP A 172 4.61 -19.26 -6.67
CA ASP A 172 5.31 -19.54 -7.93
C ASP A 172 5.91 -20.97 -7.93
N PRO A 173 5.06 -22.01 -7.95
CA PRO A 173 5.51 -23.41 -7.85
C PRO A 173 6.43 -23.84 -9.00
N GLU A 174 6.19 -23.32 -10.21
CA GLU A 174 6.96 -23.62 -11.42
C GLU A 174 8.19 -22.71 -11.59
N LYS A 175 8.39 -21.74 -10.67
CA LYS A 175 9.51 -20.77 -10.67
C LYS A 175 9.56 -19.88 -11.93
N GLU A 176 8.40 -19.54 -12.48
CA GLU A 176 8.25 -18.72 -13.68
C GLU A 176 8.47 -17.23 -13.41
N TYR A 177 8.14 -16.77 -12.19
CA TYR A 177 7.97 -15.35 -11.89
C TYR A 177 9.17 -14.75 -11.16
N PHE A 178 9.65 -15.40 -10.12
CA PHE A 178 10.68 -14.81 -9.25
C PHE A 178 12.08 -15.32 -9.57
N ASN A 179 12.25 -16.55 -10.08
CA ASN A 179 13.53 -17.12 -10.48
C ASN A 179 14.71 -16.83 -9.50
N GLY A 180 14.47 -16.95 -8.20
CA GLY A 180 15.45 -16.70 -7.14
C GLY A 180 15.59 -15.24 -6.67
N ARG A 181 14.84 -14.29 -7.24
CA ARG A 181 14.72 -12.89 -6.80
C ARG A 181 13.88 -12.75 -5.53
N VAL A 182 14.31 -13.41 -4.46
CA VAL A 182 13.66 -13.42 -3.15
C VAL A 182 14.60 -12.82 -2.13
N ILE A 183 14.19 -11.68 -1.56
CA ILE A 183 14.92 -10.90 -0.56
C ILE A 183 14.15 -11.03 0.76
N SER A 184 14.80 -11.58 1.78
CA SER A 184 14.24 -11.68 3.14
C SER A 184 14.81 -10.59 4.05
N ARG A 185 14.33 -10.54 5.29
CA ARG A 185 14.89 -9.68 6.34
C ARG A 185 16.40 -9.91 6.55
N ASP A 186 16.85 -11.14 6.34
CA ASP A 186 18.24 -11.54 6.58
C ASP A 186 19.18 -11.04 5.47
N ASP A 187 18.63 -10.65 4.31
CA ASP A 187 19.36 -10.12 3.16
C ASP A 187 19.43 -8.56 3.17
N GLY A 188 18.65 -7.89 4.03
CA GLY A 188 18.56 -6.43 4.09
C GLY A 188 19.82 -5.76 4.64
N THR A 189 20.17 -4.60 4.10
CA THR A 189 21.34 -3.82 4.54
C THR A 189 21.09 -2.99 5.78
N GLN A 190 19.83 -2.65 6.07
CA GLN A 190 19.42 -1.92 7.26
C GLN A 190 18.43 -2.71 8.10
N LYS A 191 18.62 -2.67 9.42
CA LYS A 191 17.76 -3.38 10.34
C LYS A 191 16.37 -2.75 10.33
N HIS A 192 15.34 -3.58 10.14
CA HIS A 192 13.93 -3.17 10.13
C HIS A 192 13.53 -2.21 9.01
N GLN A 193 14.34 -2.09 7.95
CA GLN A 193 14.04 -1.23 6.80
C GLN A 193 14.31 -1.97 5.48
N LYS A 194 13.52 -1.65 4.46
CA LYS A 194 13.72 -2.10 3.10
C LYS A 194 14.39 -1.00 2.29
N GLY A 195 15.18 -1.38 1.30
CA GLY A 195 15.86 -0.46 0.39
C GLY A 195 16.06 -1.07 -0.99
N LEU A 196 16.02 -0.25 -2.04
CA LEU A 196 16.28 -0.72 -3.41
C LEU A 196 17.77 -0.96 -3.69
N ASP A 197 18.63 -0.76 -2.70
CA ASP A 197 20.07 -1.03 -2.77
C ASP A 197 20.38 -2.52 -2.92
N VAL A 198 19.50 -3.42 -2.46
CA VAL A 198 19.62 -4.87 -2.65
C VAL A 198 18.92 -5.41 -3.91
N VAL A 199 18.15 -4.56 -4.59
CA VAL A 199 17.50 -4.88 -5.86
C VAL A 199 18.45 -4.48 -6.99
N LEU A 200 18.65 -5.34 -8.00
CA LEU A 200 19.52 -5.03 -9.15
C LEU A 200 18.94 -3.96 -10.08
N GLY A 201 17.74 -3.45 -9.80
CA GLY A 201 17.10 -2.39 -10.54
C GLY A 201 17.56 -1.00 -10.12
N GLN A 202 17.54 -0.04 -11.06
CA GLN A 202 17.63 1.37 -10.71
C GLN A 202 16.26 1.85 -10.21
N GLU A 203 16.25 2.74 -9.21
CA GLU A 203 15.03 3.32 -8.64
C GLU A 203 14.14 3.98 -9.71
N SER A 204 14.74 4.54 -10.77
CA SER A 204 14.02 5.16 -11.89
C SER A 204 13.17 4.17 -12.70
N ALA A 205 13.34 2.86 -12.53
CA ALA A 205 12.59 1.82 -13.23
C ALA A 205 11.92 0.81 -12.26
N ALA A 206 11.91 1.08 -10.96
CA ALA A 206 11.36 0.18 -9.95
C ALA A 206 10.06 0.72 -9.33
N VAL A 207 9.02 -0.12 -9.30
CA VAL A 207 7.77 0.12 -8.59
C VAL A 207 7.72 -0.80 -7.38
N ILE A 208 7.28 -0.29 -6.24
CA ILE A 208 7.15 -1.06 -5.00
C ILE A 208 5.65 -1.20 -4.69
N LEU A 209 5.22 -2.41 -4.35
CA LEU A 209 3.89 -2.68 -3.81
C LEU A 209 4.04 -3.26 -2.40
N ASP A 210 3.57 -2.51 -1.41
CA ASP A 210 3.74 -2.84 0.00
C ASP A 210 2.55 -2.29 0.80
N ASP A 211 2.14 -2.97 1.86
CA ASP A 211 1.10 -2.53 2.77
C ASP A 211 1.62 -1.52 3.82
N THR A 212 2.94 -1.39 3.95
CA THR A 212 3.63 -0.69 5.04
C THR A 212 4.58 0.40 4.53
N GLU A 213 4.14 1.65 4.54
CA GLU A 213 4.96 2.80 4.10
C GLU A 213 6.27 2.94 4.90
N ASN A 214 6.22 2.77 6.22
CA ASN A 214 7.39 2.94 7.09
C ASN A 214 8.49 1.89 6.86
N ALA A 215 8.22 0.82 6.10
CA ALA A 215 9.26 -0.10 5.65
C ALA A 215 10.18 0.53 4.60
N TRP A 216 9.75 1.60 3.94
CA TRP A 216 10.43 2.26 2.81
C TRP A 216 10.68 3.76 3.07
N PRO A 217 11.50 4.13 4.07
CA PRO A 217 11.69 5.53 4.46
C PRO A 217 12.27 6.41 3.34
N ASN A 218 13.06 5.83 2.44
CA ASN A 218 13.79 6.57 1.40
C ASN A 218 13.18 6.44 -0.01
N GLN A 219 12.21 5.53 -0.23
CA GLN A 219 11.65 5.22 -1.55
C GLN A 219 10.12 5.41 -1.60
N LYS A 220 9.60 6.41 -0.87
CA LYS A 220 8.16 6.74 -0.84
C LYS A 220 7.60 7.08 -2.22
N ASP A 221 8.39 7.71 -3.08
CA ASP A 221 7.97 8.07 -4.44
C ASP A 221 7.86 6.88 -5.40
N ASN A 222 8.44 5.73 -5.04
CA ASN A 222 8.35 4.47 -5.79
C ASN A 222 7.23 3.57 -5.28
N LEU A 223 6.64 3.89 -4.12
CA LEU A 223 5.71 3.04 -3.39
C LEU A 223 4.26 3.27 -3.81
N ILE A 224 3.60 2.19 -4.18
CA ILE A 224 2.14 2.07 -4.19
C ILE A 224 1.76 1.42 -2.86
N LEU A 225 1.26 2.23 -1.94
CA LEU A 225 0.74 1.76 -0.66
C LEU A 225 -0.62 1.08 -0.88
N MET A 226 -0.76 -0.17 -0.44
CA MET A 226 -2.00 -0.93 -0.65
C MET A 226 -2.70 -1.35 0.65
N GLU A 227 -3.92 -1.88 0.50
CA GLU A 227 -4.69 -2.41 1.63
C GLU A 227 -4.09 -3.66 2.23
N ARG A 228 -4.03 -3.66 3.56
CA ARG A 228 -3.66 -4.84 4.32
C ARG A 228 -4.71 -5.92 4.17
N TYR A 229 -4.25 -7.09 3.76
CA TYR A 229 -5.05 -8.29 3.73
C TYR A 229 -5.14 -8.90 5.14
N HIS A 230 -6.32 -8.78 5.75
CA HIS A 230 -6.63 -9.28 7.09
C HIS A 230 -7.53 -10.52 7.04
N PHE A 231 -7.00 -11.62 6.52
CA PHE A 231 -7.76 -12.87 6.46
C PHE A 231 -7.97 -13.49 7.83
N PHE A 232 -6.90 -13.66 8.61
CA PHE A 232 -6.95 -14.29 9.93
C PHE A 232 -7.23 -13.27 11.05
N ALA A 233 -7.92 -13.70 12.10
CA ALA A 233 -8.25 -12.86 13.25
C ALA A 233 -7.02 -12.40 14.04
N SER A 234 -5.95 -13.20 14.04
CA SER A 234 -4.66 -12.84 14.64
C SER A 234 -4.06 -11.57 14.04
N SER A 235 -4.20 -11.42 12.71
CA SER A 235 -3.78 -10.23 11.97
C SER A 235 -4.56 -8.99 12.44
N CYS A 236 -5.89 -9.06 12.52
CA CYS A 236 -6.68 -7.95 13.07
C CYS A 236 -6.21 -7.54 14.48
N ARG A 237 -5.97 -8.51 15.38
CA ARG A 237 -5.50 -8.24 16.75
C ARG A 237 -4.11 -7.61 16.79
N GLN A 238 -3.18 -8.05 15.94
CA GLN A 238 -1.81 -7.53 15.87
C GLN A 238 -1.80 -6.03 15.57
N PHE A 239 -2.68 -5.58 14.67
CA PHE A 239 -2.84 -4.17 14.33
C PHE A 239 -3.91 -3.46 15.17
N GLY A 240 -4.38 -4.14 16.22
CA GLY A 240 -5.32 -3.61 17.20
C GLY A 240 -6.72 -3.35 16.65
N PHE A 241 -7.16 -3.94 15.54
CA PHE A 241 -8.52 -3.73 15.01
C PHE A 241 -9.59 -4.46 15.84
N ASP A 242 -10.70 -3.77 16.12
CA ASP A 242 -11.83 -4.29 16.94
C ASP A 242 -12.95 -4.93 16.08
N CYS A 243 -12.60 -5.42 14.89
CA CYS A 243 -13.55 -5.99 13.92
C CYS A 243 -13.22 -7.44 13.60
N LYS A 244 -14.24 -8.19 13.15
CA LYS A 244 -14.08 -9.57 12.68
C LYS A 244 -13.19 -9.59 11.44
N SER A 245 -12.28 -10.54 11.37
CA SER A 245 -11.48 -10.82 10.16
C SER A 245 -12.31 -11.49 9.06
N LEU A 246 -11.76 -11.58 7.84
CA LEU A 246 -12.46 -12.23 6.72
C LEU A 246 -12.78 -13.71 7.02
N SER A 247 -11.87 -14.43 7.68
CA SER A 247 -12.10 -15.81 8.11
C SER A 247 -13.26 -15.94 9.11
N GLN A 248 -13.39 -15.00 10.04
CA GLN A 248 -14.50 -14.99 11.02
C GLN A 248 -15.83 -14.61 10.38
N LEU A 249 -15.79 -13.79 9.32
CA LEU A 249 -16.95 -13.49 8.49
C LEU A 249 -17.29 -14.66 7.55
N LYS A 250 -16.36 -15.60 7.32
CA LYS A 250 -16.47 -16.68 6.32
C LYS A 250 -16.59 -16.14 4.89
N SER A 251 -15.85 -15.05 4.62
CA SER A 251 -15.80 -14.34 3.34
C SER A 251 -14.36 -14.18 2.87
N ASP A 252 -14.18 -13.59 1.69
CA ASP A 252 -12.89 -13.15 1.18
C ASP A 252 -13.07 -11.93 0.26
N GLU A 253 -11.96 -11.33 -0.19
CA GLU A 253 -12.01 -10.28 -1.21
C GLU A 253 -12.55 -10.80 -2.55
N SER A 254 -13.21 -9.94 -3.32
CA SER A 254 -13.65 -10.24 -4.69
C SER A 254 -12.43 -10.44 -5.61
N GLU A 255 -12.41 -11.48 -6.44
CA GLU A 255 -11.34 -11.61 -7.45
C GLU A 255 -11.38 -10.51 -8.53
N PRO A 256 -12.50 -10.21 -9.21
CA PRO A 256 -12.53 -9.21 -10.27
C PRO A 256 -12.42 -7.75 -9.78
N ASP A 257 -12.85 -7.50 -8.54
CA ASP A 257 -12.99 -6.15 -7.99
C ASP A 257 -12.18 -5.91 -6.71
N GLY A 258 -11.37 -6.89 -6.29
CA GLY A 258 -10.54 -6.80 -5.09
C GLY A 258 -9.30 -5.93 -5.26
N ALA A 259 -8.48 -5.90 -4.20
CA ALA A 259 -7.32 -5.02 -4.14
C ALA A 259 -6.30 -5.32 -5.23
N LEU A 260 -5.91 -6.59 -5.44
CA LEU A 260 -4.91 -6.94 -6.45
C LEU A 260 -5.38 -6.69 -7.89
N ALA A 261 -6.66 -6.90 -8.18
CA ALA A 261 -7.22 -6.59 -9.49
C ALA A 261 -7.20 -5.08 -9.77
N SER A 262 -7.49 -4.26 -8.77
CA SER A 262 -7.42 -2.80 -8.85
C SER A 262 -5.97 -2.32 -9.03
N ILE A 263 -5.03 -2.87 -8.25
CA ILE A 263 -3.59 -2.56 -8.38
C ILE A 263 -3.06 -2.94 -9.76
N LEU A 264 -3.47 -4.07 -10.33
CA LEU A 264 -3.02 -4.45 -11.67
C LEU A 264 -3.43 -3.43 -12.75
N LYS A 265 -4.63 -2.84 -12.64
CA LYS A 265 -5.08 -1.77 -13.54
C LYS A 265 -4.16 -0.54 -13.41
N ILE A 266 -3.80 -0.16 -12.19
CA ILE A 266 -2.88 0.95 -11.90
C ILE A 266 -1.49 0.67 -12.48
N LEU A 267 -0.94 -0.52 -12.23
CA LEU A 267 0.37 -0.94 -12.75
C LEU A 267 0.44 -0.91 -14.28
N ARG A 268 -0.64 -1.33 -14.97
CA ARG A 268 -0.77 -1.22 -16.43
C ARG A 268 -0.79 0.23 -16.90
N ARG A 269 -1.51 1.12 -16.20
CA ARG A 269 -1.54 2.56 -16.53
C ARG A 269 -0.17 3.19 -16.34
N ILE A 270 0.54 2.89 -15.25
CA ILE A 270 1.91 3.36 -14.99
C ILE A 270 2.86 2.89 -16.08
N HIS A 271 2.82 1.59 -16.42
CA HIS A 271 3.64 1.01 -17.48
C HIS A 271 3.38 1.70 -18.82
N HIS A 272 2.10 1.88 -19.19
CA HIS A 272 1.73 2.55 -20.42
C HIS A 272 2.26 3.98 -20.46
N PHE A 273 2.03 4.76 -19.41
CA PHE A 273 2.52 6.13 -19.33
C PHE A 273 4.05 6.18 -19.43
N PHE A 274 4.74 5.31 -18.69
CA PHE A 274 6.20 5.23 -18.72
C PHE A 274 6.73 4.90 -20.12
N PHE A 275 6.14 3.96 -20.85
CA PHE A 275 6.67 3.54 -22.16
C PHE A 275 6.18 4.34 -23.36
N TYR A 276 5.04 5.01 -23.26
CA TYR A 276 4.40 5.63 -24.44
C TYR A 276 4.13 7.13 -24.30
N GLU A 277 4.04 7.68 -23.08
CA GLU A 277 3.68 9.10 -22.86
C GLU A 277 4.84 9.96 -22.33
N LEU A 278 5.85 9.36 -21.68
CA LEU A 278 7.06 10.08 -21.27
C LEU A 278 8.01 10.41 -22.45
N ASP A 279 9.02 11.24 -22.19
CA ASP A 279 10.06 11.71 -23.13
C ASP A 279 10.56 10.61 -24.06
N SER A 280 10.81 10.89 -25.33
CA SER A 280 11.33 9.91 -26.30
C SER A 280 12.57 9.12 -25.86
N ASP A 281 13.45 9.68 -25.02
CA ASP A 281 14.66 9.01 -24.54
C ASP A 281 14.39 8.12 -23.31
N LEU A 282 14.32 6.80 -23.53
CA LEU A 282 14.13 5.80 -22.48
C LEU A 282 15.14 5.90 -21.33
N ALA A 283 16.37 6.36 -21.58
CA ALA A 283 17.41 6.43 -20.55
C ALA A 283 17.18 7.58 -19.56
N ARG A 284 16.33 8.55 -19.89
CA ARG A 284 16.02 9.72 -19.05
C ARG A 284 14.68 9.59 -18.33
N ARG A 285 13.94 8.52 -18.59
CA ARG A 285 12.63 8.30 -17.98
C ARG A 285 12.78 7.88 -16.52
N ASP A 286 11.82 8.31 -15.72
CA ASP A 286 11.74 7.99 -14.31
C ASP A 286 10.31 7.57 -13.96
N VAL A 287 10.15 6.34 -13.46
CA VAL A 287 8.86 5.76 -13.11
C VAL A 287 8.15 6.55 -12.01
N ARG A 288 8.87 7.30 -11.18
CA ARG A 288 8.29 8.20 -10.18
C ARG A 288 7.46 9.31 -10.82
N GLN A 289 7.82 9.76 -12.02
CA GLN A 289 7.01 10.72 -12.79
C GLN A 289 5.71 10.08 -13.28
N ALA A 290 5.77 8.81 -13.70
CA ALA A 290 4.60 8.04 -14.09
C ALA A 290 3.67 7.79 -12.90
N LEU A 291 4.22 7.34 -11.76
CA LEU A 291 3.48 7.16 -10.50
C LEU A 291 2.77 8.44 -10.08
N LYS A 292 3.49 9.58 -10.05
CA LYS A 292 2.90 10.89 -9.72
C LYS A 292 1.79 11.28 -10.67
N THR A 293 1.97 11.08 -11.98
CA THR A 293 0.98 11.48 -12.98
C THR A 293 -0.27 10.61 -12.89
N VAL A 294 -0.11 9.29 -12.82
CA VAL A 294 -1.25 8.36 -12.70
C VAL A 294 -2.01 8.58 -11.40
N ARG A 295 -1.32 8.83 -10.28
CA ARG A 295 -1.96 9.21 -9.01
C ARG A 295 -2.77 10.50 -9.13
N ALA A 296 -2.26 11.48 -9.88
CA ALA A 296 -2.95 12.74 -10.13
C ALA A 296 -4.18 12.63 -11.06
N GLU A 297 -4.41 11.49 -11.71
CA GLU A 297 -5.64 11.27 -12.49
C GLU A 297 -6.86 11.08 -11.57
N ALA A 298 -6.66 10.70 -10.30
CA ALA A 298 -7.73 10.29 -9.39
C ALA A 298 -8.73 11.40 -9.05
N LEU A 299 -8.26 12.63 -8.84
CA LEU A 299 -9.08 13.81 -8.54
C LEU A 299 -8.88 14.92 -9.58
N LYS A 300 -8.43 14.56 -10.78
CA LYS A 300 -8.35 15.49 -11.90
C LYS A 300 -9.71 16.18 -12.09
N ASP A 301 -9.67 17.48 -12.33
CA ASP A 301 -10.83 18.35 -12.51
C ASP A 301 -11.71 18.55 -11.25
N CYS A 302 -11.30 18.05 -10.08
CA CYS A 302 -11.98 18.34 -8.82
C CYS A 302 -11.43 19.63 -8.19
N LYS A 303 -12.28 20.62 -7.92
CA LYS A 303 -11.94 21.78 -7.12
C LYS A 303 -12.52 21.64 -5.72
N ILE A 304 -11.63 21.59 -4.73
CA ILE A 304 -11.94 21.14 -3.37
C ILE A 304 -11.78 22.29 -2.39
N VAL A 305 -12.78 22.48 -1.53
CA VAL A 305 -12.73 23.42 -0.41
C VAL A 305 -12.92 22.65 0.90
N PHE A 306 -12.08 22.95 1.89
CA PHE A 306 -12.22 22.38 3.23
C PHE A 306 -13.02 23.31 4.14
N SER A 307 -13.86 22.72 4.99
CA SER A 307 -14.67 23.43 5.99
C SER A 307 -14.62 22.75 7.35
N GLY A 308 -14.19 23.49 8.38
CA GLY A 308 -14.11 22.96 9.75
C GLY A 308 -13.12 21.80 9.94
N VAL A 309 -12.22 21.57 8.97
CA VAL A 309 -11.20 20.51 9.01
C VAL A 309 -9.92 20.99 9.67
N PHE A 310 -9.58 22.27 9.53
CA PHE A 310 -8.30 22.84 9.98
C PHE A 310 -8.49 23.82 11.14
N PRO A 311 -7.53 23.94 12.07
CA PRO A 311 -7.54 24.98 13.09
C PRO A 311 -7.52 26.40 12.48
N MET A 312 -8.23 27.37 13.09
CA MET A 312 -8.42 28.72 12.54
C MET A 312 -7.14 29.55 12.29
N LYS A 313 -5.99 29.17 12.86
CA LYS A 313 -4.69 29.87 12.69
C LYS A 313 -3.66 29.03 11.92
N PHE A 314 -4.09 27.96 11.27
CA PHE A 314 -3.23 27.05 10.52
C PHE A 314 -3.23 27.44 9.03
N GLN A 315 -2.07 27.37 8.37
CA GLN A 315 -1.98 27.52 6.91
C GLN A 315 -2.54 26.26 6.24
N PRO A 316 -3.72 26.31 5.60
CA PRO A 316 -4.39 25.12 5.06
C PRO A 316 -3.53 24.28 4.12
N GLU A 317 -2.65 24.93 3.37
CA GLU A 317 -1.77 24.34 2.36
C GLU A 317 -0.75 23.37 2.97
N ASN A 318 -0.41 23.55 4.25
CA ASN A 318 0.49 22.66 4.97
C ASN A 318 -0.25 21.45 5.59
N HIS A 319 -1.57 21.38 5.45
CA HIS A 319 -2.33 20.29 6.03
C HIS A 319 -2.20 19.03 5.18
N HIS A 320 -2.02 17.87 5.81
CA HIS A 320 -1.85 16.60 5.11
C HIS A 320 -2.96 16.31 4.09
N LEU A 321 -4.24 16.50 4.45
CA LEU A 321 -5.37 16.34 3.53
C LEU A 321 -5.36 17.30 2.33
N TRP A 322 -4.85 18.53 2.49
CA TRP A 322 -4.71 19.47 1.37
C TRP A 322 -3.65 18.96 0.40
N ILE A 323 -2.45 18.65 0.93
CA ILE A 323 -1.34 18.10 0.15
C ILE A 323 -1.76 16.80 -0.56
N MET A 324 -2.48 15.92 0.13
CA MET A 324 -3.00 14.67 -0.44
C MET A 324 -3.97 14.93 -1.59
N ALA A 325 -4.91 15.86 -1.44
CA ALA A 325 -5.86 16.21 -2.50
C ALA A 325 -5.14 16.77 -3.74
N GLU A 326 -4.12 17.61 -3.56
CA GLU A 326 -3.30 18.14 -4.66
C GLU A 326 -2.44 17.06 -5.32
N GLN A 327 -1.86 16.14 -4.55
CA GLN A 327 -1.13 14.98 -5.08
C GLN A 327 -2.02 14.06 -5.92
N LEU A 328 -3.31 14.01 -5.62
CA LEU A 328 -4.33 13.30 -6.39
C LEU A 328 -4.84 14.10 -7.59
N GLY A 329 -4.31 15.29 -7.85
CA GLY A 329 -4.66 16.14 -9.00
C GLY A 329 -5.86 17.06 -8.78
N GLY A 330 -6.38 17.13 -7.55
CA GLY A 330 -7.39 18.11 -7.16
C GLY A 330 -6.78 19.51 -7.04
N THR A 331 -7.58 20.54 -7.29
CA THR A 331 -7.20 21.93 -7.03
C THR A 331 -7.87 22.41 -5.75
N CYS A 332 -7.09 22.74 -4.73
CA CYS A 332 -7.64 23.19 -3.46
C CYS A 332 -7.81 24.72 -3.43
N SER A 333 -8.86 25.19 -2.74
CA SER A 333 -9.16 26.61 -2.54
C SER A 333 -9.62 26.86 -1.10
N THR A 334 -9.33 28.05 -0.59
CA THR A 334 -9.82 28.49 0.71
C THR A 334 -11.24 29.03 0.63
N GLU A 335 -11.68 29.51 -0.53
CA GLU A 335 -12.99 30.13 -0.74
C GLU A 335 -13.86 29.33 -1.71
N THR A 336 -15.17 29.42 -1.52
CA THR A 336 -16.18 28.84 -2.41
C THR A 336 -16.51 29.78 -3.55
N ASP A 337 -16.46 29.28 -4.78
CA ASP A 337 -16.89 29.96 -6.00
C ASP A 337 -17.61 28.97 -6.93
N SER A 338 -18.09 29.44 -8.08
CA SER A 338 -18.85 28.62 -9.04
C SER A 338 -18.06 27.50 -9.72
N SER A 339 -16.75 27.39 -9.47
CA SER A 339 -15.92 26.30 -9.99
C SER A 339 -15.65 25.21 -8.96
N VAL A 340 -16.05 25.39 -7.70
CA VAL A 340 -15.89 24.40 -6.62
C VAL A 340 -16.86 23.25 -6.84
N THR A 341 -16.34 22.03 -6.86
CA THR A 341 -17.14 20.82 -7.05
C THR A 341 -17.34 20.03 -5.76
N HIS A 342 -16.43 20.17 -4.79
CA HIS A 342 -16.49 19.42 -3.53
C HIS A 342 -16.21 20.32 -2.32
N VAL A 343 -17.06 20.19 -1.30
CA VAL A 343 -16.78 20.68 0.05
C VAL A 343 -16.50 19.50 0.97
N VAL A 344 -15.30 19.48 1.53
CA VAL A 344 -14.85 18.46 2.47
C VAL A 344 -15.02 18.98 3.90
N SER A 345 -15.85 18.31 4.69
CA SER A 345 -16.22 18.78 6.03
C SER A 345 -16.51 17.63 7.01
N MET A 346 -16.27 17.89 8.29
CA MET A 346 -16.74 17.04 9.39
C MET A 346 -18.15 17.41 9.86
N ASP A 347 -18.63 18.61 9.51
CA ASP A 347 -19.90 19.17 9.98
C ASP A 347 -20.70 19.79 8.83
N ALA A 348 -21.95 19.36 8.68
CA ALA A 348 -22.88 19.89 7.68
C ALA A 348 -23.38 21.31 8.04
N GLY A 349 -23.21 21.76 9.28
CA GLY A 349 -23.69 23.05 9.79
C GLY A 349 -22.81 24.26 9.43
N THR A 350 -21.68 24.08 8.77
CA THR A 350 -20.80 25.21 8.40
C THR A 350 -21.36 26.03 7.24
N GLN A 351 -20.93 27.28 7.09
CA GLN A 351 -21.35 28.15 5.98
C GLN A 351 -21.03 27.52 4.61
N LYS A 352 -19.83 26.94 4.45
CA LYS A 352 -19.40 26.28 3.20
C LYS A 352 -20.16 24.98 2.95
N SER A 353 -20.48 24.21 3.99
CA SER A 353 -21.30 23.00 3.85
C SER A 353 -22.73 23.34 3.42
N ARG A 354 -23.34 24.38 4.01
CA ARG A 354 -24.64 24.88 3.55
C ARG A 354 -24.59 25.41 2.12
N TRP A 355 -23.50 26.05 1.72
CA TRP A 355 -23.29 26.49 0.34
C TRP A 355 -23.30 25.31 -0.62
N ALA A 356 -22.54 24.24 -0.34
CA ALA A 356 -22.50 23.05 -1.21
C ALA A 356 -23.88 22.44 -1.41
N VAL A 357 -24.64 22.25 -0.32
CA VAL A 357 -26.02 21.72 -0.40
C VAL A 357 -26.94 22.64 -1.20
N LYS A 358 -26.81 23.96 -1.04
CA LYS A 358 -27.64 24.95 -1.74
C LYS A 358 -27.35 24.99 -3.25
N GLU A 359 -26.08 24.94 -3.63
CA GLU A 359 -25.64 24.99 -5.03
C GLU A 359 -25.62 23.59 -5.68
N ASN A 360 -26.06 22.55 -4.94
CA ASN A 360 -26.11 21.15 -5.38
C ASN A 360 -24.73 20.56 -5.75
N GLU A 361 -23.70 20.96 -5.01
CA GLU A 361 -22.33 20.44 -5.07
C GLU A 361 -22.09 19.35 -4.01
N PHE A 362 -21.03 18.56 -4.17
CA PHE A 362 -20.76 17.43 -3.28
C PHE A 362 -20.29 17.89 -1.89
N LEU A 363 -20.97 17.40 -0.84
CA LEU A 363 -20.56 17.55 0.55
C LEU A 363 -20.10 16.19 1.10
N VAL A 364 -18.79 16.04 1.29
CA VAL A 364 -18.18 14.75 1.64
C VAL A 364 -17.33 14.83 2.91
N HIS A 365 -17.25 13.71 3.63
CA HIS A 365 -16.35 13.55 4.77
C HIS A 365 -14.89 13.50 4.30
N PRO A 366 -13.89 13.98 5.07
CA PRO A 366 -12.45 13.86 4.76
C PRO A 366 -11.97 12.47 4.33
N ARG A 367 -12.70 11.44 4.73
CA ARG A 367 -12.44 10.03 4.42
C ARG A 367 -12.56 9.70 2.94
N TRP A 368 -13.27 10.53 2.19
CA TRP A 368 -13.36 10.41 0.75
C TRP A 368 -12.00 10.63 0.09
N ILE A 369 -11.26 11.67 0.49
CA ILE A 369 -9.89 11.92 0.00
C ILE A 369 -8.96 10.78 0.42
N GLU A 370 -9.03 10.37 1.69
CA GLU A 370 -8.19 9.29 2.23
C GLU A 370 -8.41 7.97 1.45
N ALA A 371 -9.66 7.63 1.16
CA ALA A 371 -10.00 6.45 0.36
C ALA A 371 -9.54 6.60 -1.10
N THR A 372 -9.76 7.76 -1.73
CA THR A 372 -9.27 8.01 -3.09
C THR A 372 -7.75 7.93 -3.18
N ASN A 373 -7.04 8.43 -2.17
CA ASN A 373 -5.59 8.35 -2.08
C ASN A 373 -5.06 6.92 -2.09
N PHE A 374 -5.82 6.02 -1.50
CA PHE A 374 -5.44 4.64 -1.33
C PHE A 374 -5.71 3.80 -2.57
N PHE A 375 -6.87 4.01 -3.21
CA PHE A 375 -7.27 3.27 -4.41
C PHE A 375 -6.78 3.90 -5.72
N TRP A 376 -6.19 5.09 -5.66
CA TRP A 376 -5.79 5.89 -6.83
C TRP A 376 -6.96 6.07 -7.82
N GLN A 377 -8.17 6.17 -7.28
CA GLN A 377 -9.40 6.28 -8.05
C GLN A 377 -10.41 7.12 -7.27
N LYS A 378 -11.07 8.06 -7.95
CA LYS A 378 -12.20 8.82 -7.39
C LYS A 378 -13.23 7.87 -6.80
N GLN A 379 -13.48 8.00 -5.50
CA GLN A 379 -14.47 7.16 -4.84
C GLN A 379 -15.87 7.76 -4.99
N PRO A 380 -16.94 6.95 -5.02
CA PRO A 380 -18.30 7.47 -5.05
C PRO A 380 -18.59 8.33 -3.82
N GLU A 381 -18.98 9.59 -4.03
CA GLU A 381 -19.16 10.61 -3.01
C GLU A 381 -20.26 10.20 -1.99
N GLU A 382 -21.28 9.49 -2.45
CA GLU A 382 -22.40 8.99 -1.64
C GLU A 382 -21.97 8.03 -0.52
N ASN A 383 -20.80 7.39 -0.64
CA ASN A 383 -20.26 6.49 0.37
C ASN A 383 -19.63 7.25 1.55
N PHE A 384 -19.49 8.58 1.45
CA PHE A 384 -18.81 9.41 2.44
C PHE A 384 -19.67 10.60 2.91
N PRO A 385 -20.90 10.38 3.39
CA PRO A 385 -21.79 11.46 3.78
C PRO A 385 -21.30 12.19 5.03
N VAL A 386 -21.55 13.49 5.10
CA VAL A 386 -21.33 14.29 6.31
C VAL A 386 -22.58 14.23 7.20
N SER A 387 -22.42 13.75 8.44
CA SER A 387 -23.53 13.68 9.38
C SER A 387 -23.96 15.07 9.85
N GLN A 388 -25.28 15.31 9.94
CA GLN A 388 -25.79 16.48 10.65
C GLN A 388 -25.60 16.28 12.15
N THR A 389 -24.87 17.19 12.80
CA THR A 389 -24.81 17.21 14.26
C THR A 389 -26.20 17.50 14.82
N LYS A 390 -26.83 16.50 15.46
CA LYS A 390 -28.04 16.70 16.27
C LYS A 390 -27.65 17.50 17.52
N ASN A 391 -27.59 18.83 17.41
CA ASN A 391 -27.53 19.72 18.57
C ASN A 391 -28.02 21.12 18.21
N GLN A 392 -29.32 21.24 17.99
CA GLN A 392 -30.10 22.41 18.41
C GLN A 392 -31.47 21.90 18.86
N SER A 393 -31.62 21.70 20.18
CA SER A 393 -32.94 21.73 20.80
C SER A 393 -33.58 23.07 20.41
N PRO A 394 -34.83 23.11 19.89
CA PRO A 394 -35.50 24.38 19.68
C PRO A 394 -35.62 25.06 21.05
N LEU A 395 -35.10 26.27 21.15
CA LEU A 395 -35.49 27.17 22.24
C LEU A 395 -37.00 27.36 22.09
N ILE A 396 -37.77 26.68 22.93
CA ILE A 396 -39.20 26.90 23.07
C ILE A 396 -39.34 28.30 23.67
N HIS A 397 -40.05 29.16 22.94
CA HIS A 397 -40.39 30.53 23.30
C HIS A 397 -41.24 30.61 24.56
#